data_AF-A0A1V6EB70-F1
#
_entry.id   AF-A0A1V6EB70-F1
#
_cell.length_a   1.000
_cell.length_b   1.000
_cell.length_c   1.000
_cell.angle_alpha   90.00
_cell.angle_beta   90.00
_cell.angle_gamma   90.00
#
_symmetry.space_group_name_H-M   'P 1'
#
loop_
_entity.id
_entity.type
_entity.pdbx_description
1 polymer ?
#
loop_
_entity_poly.entity_id
_entity_poly.type
_entity_poly.pdbx_seq_one_letter_code
_entity_poly.pdbx_strand_id
1 'polypeptide(L)'
;MLVGYHAKIGALHGLMDHSYSSSCIYCVRLNGQEMSEADINGMLASHYGVPVCFVSGDDILEKEIEEHFPIPPIFICTKQGLGRFAAKMYFEDNLKPKFVEGAMQAIDMKDTFKPLTLAPAYDLEIDFASTAIADAVSVIPGLERMGGRRVLYRSTDMRSIYRMIHAAAMLGGKFAAFT
;
A
#
# COMPACT_ATOMS: atom_id res chain seq x y z
N MET A 1 0.10 -11.08 -8.41
CA MET A 1 -1.22 -10.44 -8.61
C MET A 1 -1.66 -9.83 -7.30
N LEU A 2 -2.32 -8.67 -7.32
CA LEU A 2 -2.86 -7.98 -6.15
C LEU A 2 -4.38 -7.77 -6.36
N VAL A 3 -5.22 -8.56 -5.69
CA VAL A 3 -6.67 -8.60 -5.98
C VAL A 3 -7.46 -7.95 -4.85
N GLY A 4 -8.38 -7.04 -5.18
CA GLY A 4 -9.27 -6.40 -4.21
C GLY A 4 -8.60 -5.31 -3.37
N TYR A 5 -7.56 -4.68 -3.90
CA TYR A 5 -6.83 -3.60 -3.25
C TYR A 5 -7.64 -2.29 -3.26
N HIS A 6 -7.15 -1.29 -2.54
CA HIS A 6 -7.73 0.04 -2.41
C HIS A 6 -6.62 1.11 -2.38
N ALA A 7 -7.02 2.36 -2.57
CA ALA A 7 -6.12 3.50 -2.50
C ALA A 7 -5.43 3.65 -1.14
N LYS A 8 -4.29 4.36 -1.12
CA LYS A 8 -3.53 4.67 0.10
C LYS A 8 -4.32 5.53 1.08
N ILE A 9 -3.91 5.49 2.35
CA ILE A 9 -4.54 6.33 3.40
C ILE A 9 -4.57 7.81 3.02
N GLY A 10 -5.72 8.46 3.17
CA GLY A 10 -5.91 9.88 2.89
C GLY A 10 -6.18 10.20 1.41
N ALA A 11 -6.26 9.20 0.52
CA ALA A 11 -6.59 9.41 -0.87
C ALA A 11 -8.02 9.98 -1.04
N LEU A 12 -8.14 11.11 -1.73
CA LEU A 12 -9.43 11.75 -1.97
C LEU A 12 -10.35 10.81 -2.78
N HIS A 13 -11.55 10.58 -2.25
CA HIS A 13 -12.56 9.66 -2.79
C HIS A 13 -12.20 8.17 -2.78
N GLY A 14 -11.05 7.77 -2.22
CA GLY A 14 -10.68 6.35 -2.10
C GLY A 14 -11.66 5.58 -1.22
N LEU A 15 -12.17 4.45 -1.70
CA LEU A 15 -13.06 3.60 -0.91
C LEU A 15 -12.24 2.77 0.08
N MET A 16 -12.56 2.90 1.37
CA MET A 16 -11.83 2.27 2.47
C MET A 16 -10.33 2.62 2.44
N ASP A 17 -9.98 3.83 2.02
CA ASP A 17 -8.60 4.28 1.89
C ASP A 17 -7.80 3.99 3.18
N HIS A 18 -6.74 3.20 3.09
CA HIS A 18 -5.81 3.01 4.21
C HIS A 18 -4.51 2.37 3.76
N SER A 19 -3.52 2.43 4.65
CA SER A 19 -2.27 1.71 4.53
C SER A 19 -2.05 0.89 5.80
N TYR A 20 -2.22 -0.43 5.69
CA TYR A 20 -2.10 -1.50 6.69
C TYR A 20 -3.05 -1.44 7.89
N SER A 21 -3.17 -0.29 8.56
CA SER A 21 -4.02 -0.16 9.76
C SER A 21 -4.70 1.19 9.81
N SER A 22 -5.94 1.23 9.32
CA SER A 22 -6.81 2.42 9.36
C SER A 22 -7.09 2.97 10.76
N SER A 23 -6.90 2.15 11.80
CA SER A 23 -7.11 2.55 13.20
C SER A 23 -5.94 3.34 13.80
N CYS A 24 -4.74 3.29 13.22
CA CYS A 24 -3.56 3.86 13.86
C CYS A 24 -2.59 4.57 12.91
N ILE A 25 -2.51 4.17 11.64
CA ILE A 25 -1.61 4.78 10.64
C ILE A 25 -2.35 5.89 9.90
N TYR A 26 -1.70 7.03 9.79
CA TYR A 26 -2.18 8.22 9.07
C TYR A 26 -1.45 8.46 7.75
N CYS A 27 -0.19 8.03 7.63
CA CYS A 27 0.56 8.03 6.36
C CYS A 27 1.75 7.07 6.47
N VAL A 28 2.11 6.43 5.36
CA VAL A 28 3.35 5.65 5.21
C VAL A 28 4.15 6.24 4.05
N ARG A 29 5.43 6.52 4.28
CA ARG A 29 6.35 7.00 3.24
C ARG A 29 7.58 6.13 3.15
N LEU A 30 8.07 5.92 1.94
CA LEU A 30 9.40 5.39 1.68
C LEU A 30 10.19 6.41 0.88
N ASN A 31 11.35 6.80 1.41
CA ASN A 31 12.23 7.80 0.79
C ASN A 31 11.49 9.10 0.43
N GLY A 32 10.58 9.55 1.30
CA GLY A 32 9.79 10.77 1.15
C GLY A 32 8.54 10.66 0.27
N GLN A 33 8.32 9.53 -0.41
CA GLN A 33 7.15 9.32 -1.27
C GLN A 33 6.06 8.54 -0.52
N GLU A 34 4.80 8.99 -0.61
CA GLU A 34 3.65 8.35 0.05
C GLU A 34 3.26 7.05 -0.65
N MET A 35 3.07 5.99 0.13
CA MET A 35 2.92 4.63 -0.38
C MET A 35 1.54 4.04 -0.06
N SER A 36 0.95 3.39 -1.06
CA SER A 36 -0.16 2.45 -0.90
C SER A 36 0.36 1.08 -0.44
N GLU A 37 -0.56 0.20 -0.02
CA GLU A 37 -0.24 -1.22 0.19
C GLU A 37 0.20 -1.90 -1.11
N ALA A 38 -0.34 -1.48 -2.25
CA ALA A 38 0.04 -2.03 -3.55
C ALA A 38 1.51 -1.72 -3.87
N ASP A 39 1.98 -0.52 -3.56
CA ASP A 39 3.37 -0.10 -3.75
C ASP A 39 4.30 -0.93 -2.87
N ILE A 40 4.02 -1.00 -1.57
CA ILE A 40 4.88 -1.69 -0.60
C ILE A 40 4.91 -3.19 -0.88
N ASN A 41 3.77 -3.80 -1.21
CA ASN A 41 3.70 -5.22 -1.56
C ASN A 41 4.35 -5.48 -2.93
N GLY A 42 4.23 -4.56 -3.88
CA GLY A 42 4.92 -4.61 -5.17
C GLY A 42 6.44 -4.51 -5.04
N MET A 43 6.94 -3.64 -4.16
CA MET A 43 8.35 -3.53 -3.83
C MET A 43 8.87 -4.79 -3.12
N LEU A 44 8.08 -5.37 -2.21
CA LEU A 44 8.43 -6.64 -1.57
C LEU A 44 8.48 -7.79 -2.60
N ALA A 45 7.52 -7.88 -3.52
CA ALA A 45 7.58 -8.87 -4.60
C ALA A 45 8.83 -8.67 -5.47
N SER A 46 9.15 -7.42 -5.77
CA SER A 46 10.32 -7.04 -6.57
C SER A 46 11.64 -7.37 -5.88
N HIS A 47 11.68 -7.36 -4.55
CA HIS A 47 12.83 -7.83 -3.77
C HIS A 47 13.15 -9.31 -4.03
N TYR A 48 12.13 -10.10 -4.35
CA TYR A 48 12.28 -11.50 -4.74
C TYR A 48 12.38 -11.70 -6.26
N GLY A 49 12.54 -10.62 -7.04
CA GLY A 49 12.61 -10.67 -8.50
C GLY A 49 11.25 -10.98 -9.16
N VAL A 50 10.14 -10.81 -8.44
CA VAL A 50 8.79 -11.11 -8.96
C VAL A 50 8.07 -9.81 -9.32
N PRO A 51 7.67 -9.60 -10.60
CA PRO A 51 6.89 -8.44 -10.99
C PRO A 51 5.42 -8.57 -10.56
N VAL A 52 4.75 -7.43 -10.39
CA VAL A 52 3.29 -7.37 -10.33
C VAL A 52 2.76 -7.20 -11.75
N CYS A 53 1.94 -8.15 -12.21
CA CYS A 53 1.37 -8.14 -13.56
C CYS A 53 -0.15 -7.88 -13.61
N PHE A 54 -0.82 -7.94 -12.45
CA PHE A 54 -2.27 -7.77 -12.36
C PHE A 54 -2.65 -7.13 -11.02
N VAL A 55 -3.53 -6.14 -11.08
CA VAL A 55 -4.11 -5.46 -9.91
C VAL A 55 -5.63 -5.29 -10.10
N SER A 56 -6.40 -5.38 -9.03
CA SER A 56 -7.80 -4.95 -9.06
C SER A 56 -8.17 -4.14 -7.81
N GLY A 57 -9.01 -3.13 -7.99
CA GLY A 57 -9.37 -2.21 -6.91
C GLY A 57 -10.36 -1.12 -7.35
N ASP A 58 -10.28 0.06 -6.74
CA ASP A 58 -11.02 1.25 -7.17
C ASP A 58 -10.24 2.11 -8.18
N ASP A 59 -10.93 3.08 -8.78
CA ASP A 59 -10.40 4.02 -9.77
C ASP A 59 -9.36 5.01 -9.21
N ILE A 60 -9.28 5.18 -7.88
CA ILE A 60 -8.25 6.01 -7.26
C ILE A 60 -6.96 5.22 -7.16
N LEU A 61 -7.03 3.95 -6.75
CA LEU A 61 -5.87 3.04 -6.80
C LEU A 61 -5.32 2.89 -8.21
N GLU A 62 -6.17 2.84 -9.25
CA GLU A 62 -5.73 2.73 -10.65
C GLU A 62 -4.72 3.83 -11.01
N LYS A 63 -5.01 5.07 -10.60
CA LYS A 63 -4.11 6.23 -10.81
C LYS A 63 -2.84 6.11 -9.99
N GLU A 64 -2.93 5.67 -8.73
CA GLU A 64 -1.75 5.47 -7.89
C GLU A 64 -0.81 4.41 -8.49
N ILE A 65 -1.35 3.35 -9.10
CA ILE A 65 -0.57 2.34 -9.80
C ILE A 65 0.15 2.94 -11.01
N GLU A 66 -0.53 3.76 -11.82
CA GLU A 66 0.08 4.44 -12.97
C GLU A 66 1.24 5.36 -12.57
N GLU A 67 1.17 5.98 -11.38
CA GLU A 67 2.23 6.84 -10.85
C GLU A 67 3.47 6.06 -10.39
N HIS A 68 3.29 4.88 -9.80
CA HIS A 68 4.37 4.13 -9.13
C HIS A 68 4.93 2.95 -9.93
N PHE A 69 4.19 2.43 -10.90
CA PHE A 69 4.59 1.27 -11.71
C PHE A 69 4.97 1.72 -13.13
N PRO A 70 6.27 1.78 -13.48
CA PRO A 70 6.71 2.24 -14.80
C PRO A 70 6.13 1.44 -15.97
N ILE A 71 5.87 0.15 -15.74
CA ILE A 71 5.07 -0.71 -16.61
C ILE A 71 3.84 -1.10 -15.79
N PRO A 72 2.70 -0.42 -15.95
CA PRO A 72 1.52 -0.69 -15.16
C PRO A 72 1.06 -2.14 -15.35
N PRO A 73 0.72 -2.87 -14.26
CA PRO A 73 0.04 -4.15 -14.35
C PRO A 73 -1.32 -4.00 -15.04
N ILE A 74 -1.86 -5.11 -15.56
CA ILE A 74 -3.26 -5.12 -16.01
C ILE A 74 -4.15 -4.76 -14.83
N PHE A 75 -4.94 -3.69 -14.97
CA PHE A 75 -5.80 -3.20 -13.89
C PHE A 75 -7.28 -3.48 -14.19
N ILE A 76 -7.99 -4.02 -13.20
CA ILE A 76 -9.45 -4.18 -13.26
C ILE A 76 -10.10 -3.30 -12.19
N CYS A 77 -10.68 -2.18 -12.63
CA CYS A 77 -11.49 -1.33 -11.78
C CYS A 77 -12.83 -2.02 -11.44
N THR A 78 -13.06 -2.21 -10.14
CA THR A 78 -14.22 -2.93 -9.58
C THR A 78 -15.29 -2.00 -9.01
N LYS A 79 -14.92 -0.76 -8.71
CA LYS A 79 -15.75 0.22 -8.03
C LYS A 79 -15.23 1.62 -8.32
N GLN A 80 -16.14 2.59 -8.45
CA GLN A 80 -15.79 4.00 -8.50
C GLN A 80 -15.90 4.60 -7.08
N GLY A 81 -14.80 5.10 -6.55
CA GLY A 81 -14.73 5.75 -5.25
C GLY A 81 -15.49 7.08 -5.22
N LEU A 82 -16.30 7.28 -4.17
CA LEU A 82 -16.98 8.55 -3.88
C LEU A 82 -16.53 9.13 -2.52
N GLY A 83 -15.81 8.35 -1.73
CA GLY A 83 -15.40 8.66 -0.37
C GLY A 83 -15.06 7.38 0.39
N ARG A 84 -14.51 7.54 1.60
CA ARG A 84 -14.05 6.43 2.45
C ARG A 84 -15.06 5.30 2.62
N PHE A 85 -16.34 5.63 2.72
CA PHE A 85 -17.42 4.67 2.97
C PHE A 85 -18.50 4.69 1.87
N ALA A 86 -18.20 5.23 0.69
CA ALA A 86 -19.15 5.36 -0.40
C ALA A 86 -18.48 5.08 -1.75
N ALA A 87 -19.10 4.23 -2.56
CA ALA A 87 -18.65 3.93 -3.91
C ALA A 87 -19.82 3.49 -4.80
N LYS A 88 -19.64 3.61 -6.11
CA LYS A 88 -20.49 2.92 -7.11
C LYS A 88 -19.86 1.56 -7.41
N MET A 89 -20.52 0.50 -6.98
CA MET A 89 -20.05 -0.87 -7.18
C MET A 89 -20.41 -1.38 -8.58
N TYR A 90 -19.49 -2.07 -9.24
CA TYR A 90 -19.79 -2.76 -10.50
C TYR A 90 -20.28 -4.18 -10.22
N PHE A 91 -21.33 -4.59 -10.94
CA PHE A 91 -21.94 -5.91 -10.79
C PHE A 91 -21.03 -7.04 -11.27
N GLU A 92 -21.15 -8.20 -10.64
CA GLU A 92 -20.35 -9.39 -10.90
C GLU A 92 -20.37 -9.83 -12.38
N ASP A 93 -21.54 -9.77 -13.03
CA ASP A 93 -21.70 -10.14 -14.45
C ASP A 93 -20.85 -9.28 -15.39
N ASN A 94 -20.55 -8.03 -15.00
CA ASN A 94 -19.66 -7.15 -15.75
C ASN A 94 -18.18 -7.36 -15.39
N LEU A 95 -17.89 -7.90 -14.20
CA LEU A 95 -16.53 -8.04 -13.69
C LEU A 95 -15.93 -9.39 -14.06
N LYS A 96 -16.68 -10.49 -13.94
CA LYS A 96 -16.22 -11.84 -14.28
C LYS A 96 -15.47 -11.93 -15.61
N PRO A 97 -16.05 -11.50 -16.75
CA PRO A 97 -15.35 -11.58 -18.04
C PRO A 97 -14.06 -10.74 -18.03
N LYS A 98 -14.11 -9.53 -17.47
CA LYS A 98 -12.94 -8.65 -17.36
C LYS A 98 -11.80 -9.25 -16.53
N PHE A 99 -12.12 -9.94 -15.43
CA PHE A 99 -11.12 -10.64 -14.62
C PHE A 99 -10.48 -11.81 -15.38
N VAL A 100 -11.29 -12.60 -16.10
CA VAL A 100 -10.78 -13.72 -16.90
C VAL A 100 -9.88 -13.20 -18.02
N GLU A 101 -10.36 -12.25 -18.81
CA GLU A 101 -9.62 -11.64 -19.92
C GLU A 101 -8.35 -10.95 -19.42
N GLY A 102 -8.45 -10.14 -18.36
CA GLY A 102 -7.31 -9.43 -17.80
C GLY A 102 -6.26 -10.36 -17.19
N ALA A 103 -6.66 -11.47 -16.56
CA ALA A 103 -5.74 -12.47 -16.06
C ALA A 103 -5.03 -13.22 -17.20
N MET A 104 -5.77 -13.61 -18.26
CA MET A 104 -5.18 -14.22 -19.45
C MET A 104 -4.18 -13.27 -20.11
N GLN A 105 -4.56 -12.00 -20.31
CA GLN A 105 -3.68 -10.98 -20.86
C GLN A 105 -2.41 -10.78 -20.01
N ALA A 106 -2.53 -10.75 -18.68
CA ALA A 106 -1.38 -10.63 -17.78
C ALA A 106 -0.42 -11.83 -17.89
N ILE A 107 -0.94 -13.04 -18.14
CA ILE A 107 -0.13 -14.24 -18.38
C ILE A 107 0.56 -14.19 -19.75
N ASP A 108 -0.16 -13.79 -20.79
CA ASP A 108 0.36 -13.70 -22.15
C ASP A 108 1.46 -12.62 -22.25
N MET A 109 1.31 -11.53 -21.49
CA MET A 109 2.28 -10.43 -21.40
C MET A 109 3.32 -10.61 -20.29
N LYS A 110 3.43 -11.78 -19.66
CA LYS A 110 4.26 -11.99 -18.45
C LYS A 110 5.71 -11.52 -18.60
N ASP A 111 6.30 -11.68 -19.78
CA ASP A 111 7.70 -11.34 -20.07
C ASP A 111 7.93 -9.83 -20.25
N THR A 112 6.85 -9.05 -20.39
CA THR A 112 6.88 -7.58 -20.49
C THR A 112 7.00 -6.93 -19.12
N PHE A 113 6.38 -7.51 -18.09
CA PHE A 113 6.41 -6.93 -16.75
C PHE A 113 7.78 -7.12 -16.10
N LYS A 114 8.26 -6.07 -15.42
CA LYS A 114 9.55 -6.07 -14.73
C LYS A 114 9.37 -5.77 -13.25
N PRO A 115 10.18 -6.37 -12.37
CA PRO A 115 10.24 -5.95 -10.97
C PRO A 115 10.49 -4.45 -10.87
N LEU A 116 9.89 -3.81 -9.87
CA LEU A 116 10.15 -2.42 -9.53
C LEU A 116 11.63 -2.24 -9.19
N THR A 117 12.15 -1.06 -9.54
CA THR A 117 13.53 -0.70 -9.17
C THR A 117 13.58 -0.43 -7.67
N LEU A 118 14.41 -1.19 -6.96
CA LEU A 118 14.58 -1.04 -5.53
C LEU A 118 15.70 -0.05 -5.20
N ALA A 119 15.43 0.82 -4.23
CA ALA A 119 16.45 1.71 -3.69
C ALA A 119 17.52 0.90 -2.90
N PRO A 120 18.78 1.38 -2.87
CA PRO A 120 19.84 0.71 -2.10
C PRO A 120 19.63 0.82 -0.58
N ALA A 121 18.86 1.82 -0.14
CA ALA A 121 18.47 2.05 1.23
C ALA A 121 17.07 2.67 1.29
N TYR A 122 16.39 2.46 2.41
CA TYR A 122 15.03 2.92 2.66
C TYR A 122 14.97 3.69 3.98
N ASP A 123 14.42 4.89 3.88
CA ASP A 123 13.91 5.66 5.00
C ASP A 123 12.39 5.47 5.04
N LEU A 124 11.93 4.61 5.94
CA LEU A 124 10.52 4.37 6.22
C LEU A 124 10.04 5.37 7.26
N GLU A 125 9.18 6.30 6.84
CA GLU A 125 8.49 7.19 7.76
C GLU A 125 7.04 6.73 7.93
N ILE A 126 6.57 6.70 9.17
CA ILE A 126 5.16 6.43 9.48
C ILE A 126 4.63 7.58 10.33
N ASP A 127 3.56 8.21 9.87
CA ASP A 127 2.77 9.12 10.67
C ASP A 127 1.61 8.34 11.29
N PHE A 128 1.45 8.44 12.62
CA PHE A 128 0.36 7.84 13.36
C PHE A 128 -0.81 8.82 13.60
N ALA A 129 -1.96 8.28 13.98
CA ALA A 129 -3.18 9.05 14.25
C ALA A 129 -3.04 9.96 15.48
N SER A 130 -2.23 9.59 16.47
CA SER A 130 -2.03 10.37 17.70
C SER A 130 -0.60 10.29 18.23
N THR A 131 -0.26 11.20 19.15
CA THR A 131 1.02 11.16 19.89
C THR A 131 1.14 9.91 20.76
N ALA A 132 0.04 9.45 21.38
CA ALA A 132 0.03 8.27 22.24
C ALA A 132 0.37 6.98 21.48
N ILE A 133 -0.15 6.81 20.26
CA ILE A 133 0.23 5.68 19.40
C ILE A 133 1.70 5.77 19.03
N ALA A 134 2.17 6.97 18.65
CA ALA A 134 3.57 7.16 18.29
C ALA A 134 4.50 6.90 19.49
N ASP A 135 4.12 7.29 20.72
CA ASP A 135 4.87 7.00 21.96
C ASP A 135 4.99 5.50 22.18
N ALA A 136 3.87 4.77 22.05
CA ALA A 136 3.84 3.33 22.19
C ALA A 136 4.70 2.62 21.13
N VAL A 137 4.61 3.03 19.87
CA VAL A 137 5.35 2.39 18.77
C VAL A 137 6.85 2.70 18.83
N SER A 138 7.24 3.88 19.35
CA SER A 138 8.65 4.30 19.44
C SER A 138 9.51 3.41 20.35
N VAL A 139 8.91 2.49 21.13
CA VAL A 139 9.66 1.51 21.95
C VAL A 139 10.30 0.40 21.12
N ILE A 140 9.90 0.22 19.86
CA ILE A 140 10.47 -0.81 18.99
C ILE A 140 11.93 -0.41 18.64
N PRO A 141 12.92 -1.29 18.88
CA PRO A 141 14.30 -0.99 18.56
C PRO A 141 14.51 -0.60 17.09
N GLY A 142 15.31 0.45 16.88
CA GLY A 142 15.62 0.98 15.56
C GLY A 142 14.65 2.05 15.04
N LEU A 143 13.53 2.29 15.72
CA LEU A 143 12.69 3.45 15.42
C LEU A 143 13.21 4.72 16.09
N GLU A 144 13.26 5.80 15.31
CA GLU A 144 13.57 7.15 15.78
C GLU A 144 12.29 7.99 15.77
N ARG A 145 11.97 8.66 16.89
CA ARG A 145 10.82 9.58 16.97
C ARG A 145 11.22 10.94 16.36
N MET A 146 10.69 11.25 15.19
CA MET A 146 11.06 12.45 14.41
C MET A 146 10.13 13.65 14.65
N GLY A 147 8.98 13.44 15.30
CA GLY A 147 8.04 14.52 15.61
C GLY A 147 6.87 14.03 16.43
N GLY A 148 5.83 14.85 16.61
CA GLY A 148 4.69 14.52 17.47
C GLY A 148 3.99 13.21 17.09
N ARG A 149 3.87 12.90 15.80
CA ARG A 149 3.21 11.67 15.31
C ARG A 149 4.07 10.83 14.36
N ARG A 150 5.29 11.26 14.06
CA ARG A 150 6.16 10.67 13.04
C ARG A 150 7.26 9.83 13.64
N VAL A 151 7.43 8.61 13.15
CA VAL A 151 8.60 7.77 13.41
C VAL A 151 9.36 7.50 12.11
N LEU A 152 10.65 7.19 12.24
CA LEU A 152 11.54 6.83 11.15
C LEU A 152 12.25 5.50 11.44
N TYR A 153 12.27 4.62 10.46
CA TYR A 153 13.07 3.40 10.45
C TYR A 153 13.95 3.37 9.20
N ARG A 154 15.22 3.00 9.36
CA ARG A 154 16.16 2.88 8.24
C ARG A 154 16.57 1.43 8.02
N SER A 155 16.56 0.99 6.76
CA SER A 155 17.06 -0.34 6.40
C SER A 155 17.51 -0.39 4.94
N THR A 156 18.45 -1.28 4.62
CA THR A 156 18.81 -1.64 3.24
C THR A 156 18.03 -2.86 2.75
N ASP A 157 17.17 -3.44 3.58
CA ASP A 157 16.42 -4.66 3.26
C ASP A 157 14.91 -4.40 3.28
N MET A 158 14.28 -4.51 2.10
CA MET A 158 12.84 -4.31 1.93
C MET A 158 12.00 -5.25 2.81
N ARG A 159 12.52 -6.45 3.15
CA ARG A 159 11.83 -7.38 4.06
C ARG A 159 11.77 -6.82 5.49
N SER A 160 12.81 -6.10 5.90
CA SER A 160 12.86 -5.45 7.21
C SER A 160 11.91 -4.26 7.27
N ILE A 161 11.83 -3.48 6.19
CA ILE A 161 10.83 -2.41 6.01
C ILE A 161 9.41 -2.97 6.16
N TYR A 162 9.09 -4.02 5.40
CA TYR A 162 7.78 -4.67 5.46
C TYR A 162 7.44 -5.15 6.88
N ARG A 163 8.38 -5.87 7.52
CA ARG A 163 8.20 -6.36 8.90
C ARG A 163 8.01 -5.22 9.90
N MET A 164 8.73 -4.11 9.74
CA MET A 164 8.60 -2.95 10.63
C MET A 164 7.22 -2.31 10.52
N ILE A 165 6.68 -2.15 9.30
CA ILE A 165 5.32 -1.64 9.09
C ILE A 165 4.30 -2.51 9.83
N HIS A 166 4.39 -3.83 9.69
CA HIS A 166 3.51 -4.77 10.40
C HIS A 166 3.66 -4.71 11.91
N ALA A 167 4.89 -4.70 12.43
CA ALA A 167 5.14 -4.58 13.87
C ALA A 167 4.57 -3.28 14.44
N ALA A 168 4.80 -2.16 13.74
CA ALA A 168 4.26 -0.85 14.10
C ALA A 168 2.73 -0.82 14.05
N ALA A 169 2.11 -1.40 13.02
CA ALA A 169 0.65 -1.50 12.89
C ALA A 169 0.03 -2.36 14.00
N MET A 170 0.63 -3.53 14.29
CA MET A 170 0.15 -4.43 15.35
C MET A 170 0.22 -3.78 16.73
N LEU A 171 1.34 -3.13 17.06
CA LEU A 171 1.52 -2.45 18.34
C LEU A 171 0.64 -1.19 18.41
N GLY A 172 0.70 -0.33 17.40
CA GLY A 172 -0.07 0.90 17.33
C GLY A 172 -1.58 0.65 17.37
N GLY A 173 -2.06 -0.40 16.71
CA GLY A 173 -3.46 -0.82 16.76
C GLY A 173 -3.96 -1.17 18.16
N LYS A 174 -3.09 -1.63 19.08
CA LYS A 174 -3.45 -1.84 20.49
C LYS A 174 -3.66 -0.54 21.25
N PHE A 175 -3.06 0.55 20.79
CA PHE A 175 -3.16 1.85 21.42
C PHE A 175 -4.21 2.77 20.79
N ALA A 176 -4.83 2.36 19.67
CA ALA A 176 -5.87 3.12 18.98
C ALA A 176 -7.12 3.41 19.82
N ALA A 177 -7.37 2.63 20.89
CA ALA A 177 -8.48 2.88 21.80
C ALA A 177 -8.21 3.99 22.84
N PHE A 178 -6.96 4.44 22.96
CA PHE A 178 -6.55 5.48 23.93
C PHE A 178 -6.36 6.85 23.27
N THR A 179 -6.93 7.04 22.07
CA THR A 179 -6.74 8.21 21.22
C THR A 179 -8.04 8.91 20.91
#